data_AF-A0A0B6Y636-F1
#
_entry.id   AF-A0A0B6Y636-F1
#
_cell.length_a   1.000
_cell.length_b   1.000
_cell.length_c   1.000
_cell.angle_alpha   90.00
_cell.angle_beta   90.00
_cell.angle_gamma   90.00
#
_symmetry.space_group_name_H-M   'P 1'
#
loop_
_entity.id
_entity.type
_entity.pdbx_description
1 polymer ?
#
loop_
_entity_poly.entity_id
_entity_poly.type
_entity_poly.pdbx_seq_one_letter_code
_entity_poly.pdbx_strand_id
1 'polypeptide(L)'
;QHQVVDESNNIFENVLLVGAPKEIRVFGGKDTGGALYRCNARNDSESCQRMDEGTSSVPTSSELVNDQWLGVTVASQGSGKKAVACAHRYIKDNAALGRCVVFTQELGQDVSHFRPCE
;
A
#
# COMPACT_ATOMS: atom_id res chain seq x y z
N GLN A 1 12.77 4.55 2.86
CA GLN A 1 13.29 4.91 1.53
C GLN A 1 13.22 3.68 0.62
N HIS A 2 12.87 3.88 -0.64
CA HIS A 2 12.77 2.83 -1.67
C HIS A 2 13.49 3.32 -2.94
N GLN A 3 14.07 2.41 -3.71
CA GLN A 3 14.76 2.76 -4.95
C GLN A 3 14.33 1.80 -6.05
N VAL A 4 13.76 2.37 -7.12
CA VAL A 4 13.41 1.63 -8.32
C VAL A 4 14.66 1.52 -9.18
N VAL A 5 14.94 0.32 -9.70
CA VAL A 5 16.11 0.06 -10.55
C VAL A 5 15.71 -0.35 -11.95
N ASP A 6 16.60 -0.07 -12.91
CA ASP A 6 16.48 -0.56 -14.29
C ASP A 6 17.03 -2.00 -14.45
N GLU A 7 16.95 -2.55 -15.66
CA GLU A 7 17.45 -3.89 -15.98
C GLU A 7 18.97 -4.06 -15.77
N SER A 8 19.72 -2.95 -15.74
CA SER A 8 21.16 -2.90 -15.48
C SER A 8 21.50 -2.65 -14.01
N ASN A 9 20.49 -2.68 -13.13
CA ASN A 9 20.62 -2.43 -11.69
C ASN A 9 21.09 -1.01 -11.33
N ASN A 10 20.89 -0.03 -12.23
CA ASN A 10 21.09 1.38 -11.91
C ASN A 10 19.83 1.95 -11.25
N ILE A 11 20.03 2.89 -10.32
CA ILE A 11 18.91 3.57 -9.65
C ILE A 11 18.20 4.47 -10.66
N PHE A 12 16.99 4.09 -11.05
CA PHE A 12 16.11 4.86 -11.91
C PHE A 12 15.40 5.97 -11.12
N GLU A 13 14.91 5.65 -9.91
CA GLU A 13 14.13 6.60 -9.11
C GLU A 13 14.37 6.41 -7.60
N ASN A 14 14.51 7.52 -6.87
CA ASN A 14 14.53 7.51 -5.40
C ASN A 14 13.15 7.89 -4.89
N VAL A 15 12.50 6.97 -4.18
CA VAL A 15 11.11 7.14 -3.75
C VAL A 15 11.01 7.18 -2.23
N LEU A 16 10.27 8.17 -1.74
CA LEU A 16 9.74 8.18 -0.39
C LEU A 16 8.33 7.57 -0.39
N LEU A 17 8.17 6.47 0.34
CA LEU A 17 6.86 5.86 0.56
C LEU A 17 6.24 6.48 1.82
N VAL A 18 5.04 7.04 1.66
CA VAL A 18 4.33 7.75 2.73
C VAL A 18 2.98 7.10 2.95
N GLY A 19 2.77 6.59 4.16
CA GLY A 19 1.48 6.07 4.58
C GLY A 19 0.55 7.18 5.06
N ALA A 20 -0.71 7.14 4.63
CA ALA A 20 -1.77 8.05 5.04
C ALA A 20 -2.95 7.24 5.61
N PRO A 21 -2.83 6.65 6.82
CA PRO A 21 -3.81 5.67 7.35
C PRO A 21 -5.21 6.22 7.57
N LYS A 22 -5.38 7.55 7.60
CA LYS A 22 -6.66 8.23 7.77
C LYS A 22 -7.19 8.91 6.50
N GLU A 23 -6.52 8.69 5.37
CA GLU A 23 -7.03 9.17 4.07
C GLU A 23 -8.42 8.58 3.82
N ILE A 24 -9.38 9.43 3.46
CA ILE A 24 -10.76 9.00 3.21
C ILE A 24 -10.82 8.40 1.82
N ARG A 25 -11.30 7.16 1.72
CA ARG A 25 -11.38 6.45 0.44
C ARG A 25 -12.67 5.68 0.30
N VAL A 26 -13.53 6.15 -0.59
CA VAL A 26 -14.82 5.52 -0.82
C VAL A 26 -14.71 4.47 -1.92
N PHE A 27 -14.95 3.20 -1.57
CA PHE A 27 -15.07 2.09 -2.52
C PHE A 27 -16.40 1.36 -2.31
N GLY A 28 -17.19 1.18 -3.37
CA GLY A 28 -18.51 0.55 -3.25
C GLY A 28 -19.45 1.22 -2.24
N GLY A 29 -19.32 2.55 -2.06
CA GLY A 29 -20.11 3.32 -1.09
C GLY A 29 -19.65 3.23 0.36
N LYS A 30 -18.54 2.53 0.65
CA LYS A 30 -17.95 2.40 1.99
C LYS A 30 -16.64 3.18 2.07
N ASP A 31 -16.43 3.94 3.15
CA ASP A 31 -15.14 4.57 3.42
C ASP A 31 -14.15 3.51 3.91
N THR A 32 -13.36 2.98 2.99
CA THR A 32 -12.35 1.96 3.23
C THR A 32 -11.15 2.47 4.01
N GLY A 33 -10.92 3.78 4.10
CA GLY A 33 -9.84 4.39 4.88
C GLY A 33 -8.40 3.96 4.53
N GLY A 34 -7.49 4.91 4.61
CA GLY A 34 -6.06 4.67 4.45
C GLY A 34 -5.60 4.67 2.99
N ALA A 35 -4.40 5.18 2.77
CA ALA A 35 -3.76 5.22 1.47
C ALA A 35 -2.24 5.13 1.59
N LEU A 36 -1.59 4.85 0.47
CA LEU A 36 -0.15 4.91 0.32
C LEU A 36 0.19 5.90 -0.78
N TYR A 37 1.24 6.68 -0.59
CA TYR A 37 1.76 7.63 -1.56
C TYR A 37 3.21 7.32 -1.88
N ARG A 38 3.57 7.53 -3.14
CA ARG A 38 4.95 7.56 -3.60
C ARG A 38 5.32 9.00 -3.94
N CYS A 39 6.42 9.48 -3.38
CA CYS A 39 6.93 10.82 -3.63
C CYS A 39 8.34 10.72 -4.19
N ASN A 40 8.63 11.47 -5.24
CA ASN A 40 9.98 11.59 -5.78
C ASN A 40 10.86 12.31 -4.73
N ALA A 41 11.95 11.67 -4.29
CA ALA A 41 12.79 12.20 -3.22
C ALA A 41 13.80 13.27 -3.70
N ARG A 42 13.94 13.49 -5.01
CA ARG A 42 14.90 14.46 -5.58
C ARG A 42 14.28 15.81 -5.94
N ASN A 43 12.99 15.85 -6.26
CA ASN A 43 12.32 17.04 -6.76
C ASN A 43 11.25 17.52 -5.77
N ASP A 44 11.40 18.74 -5.25
CA ASP A 44 10.44 19.36 -4.35
C ASP A 44 9.12 19.78 -5.05
N SER A 45 9.09 19.73 -6.40
CA SER A 45 7.99 20.22 -7.22
C SER A 45 7.03 19.16 -7.75
N GLU A 46 7.30 17.86 -7.53
CA GLU A 46 6.37 16.79 -7.93
C GLU A 46 5.50 16.36 -6.74
N SER A 47 4.19 16.59 -6.88
CA SER A 47 3.18 16.18 -5.90
C SER A 47 3.22 14.66 -5.71
N CYS A 48 3.35 14.19 -4.46
CA CYS A 48 3.20 12.79 -4.09
C CYS A 48 2.00 12.15 -4.79
N GLN A 49 2.23 11.04 -5.48
CA GLN A 49 1.17 10.32 -6.18
C GLN A 49 0.62 9.22 -5.29
N ARG A 50 -0.70 9.16 -5.19
CA ARG A 50 -1.35 8.06 -4.49
C ARG A 50 -1.10 6.76 -5.28
N MET A 51 -0.68 5.72 -4.58
CA MET A 51 -0.50 4.40 -5.15
C MET A 51 -1.84 3.68 -5.26
N ASP A 52 -1.99 2.88 -6.33
CA ASP A 52 -3.09 1.95 -6.47
C ASP A 52 -2.79 0.67 -5.68
N GLU A 53 -3.62 0.41 -4.69
CA GLU A 53 -3.55 -0.77 -3.82
C GLU A 53 -4.29 -1.99 -4.39
N GLY A 54 -4.93 -1.84 -5.55
CA GLY A 54 -5.63 -2.89 -6.28
C GLY A 54 -6.72 -3.61 -5.49
N THR A 55 -7.25 -3.00 -4.43
CA THR A 55 -8.55 -3.39 -3.85
C THR A 55 -9.68 -2.95 -4.76
N SER A 56 -9.68 -3.49 -5.97
CA SER A 56 -10.77 -3.35 -6.94
C SER A 56 -11.88 -4.38 -6.66
N SER A 57 -11.70 -5.29 -5.71
CA SER A 57 -12.76 -6.17 -5.22
C SER A 57 -13.60 -5.42 -4.18
N VAL A 58 -14.89 -5.25 -4.49
CA VAL A 58 -15.88 -4.76 -3.53
C VAL A 58 -15.77 -5.63 -2.26
N PRO A 59 -15.58 -5.03 -1.07
CA PRO A 59 -15.50 -5.77 0.17
C PRO A 59 -16.71 -6.70 0.31
N THR A 60 -16.46 -7.96 0.66
CA THR A 60 -17.56 -8.91 0.87
C THR A 60 -18.37 -8.50 2.12
N SER A 61 -19.53 -9.15 2.32
CA SER A 61 -20.33 -8.92 3.52
C SER A 61 -19.62 -9.31 4.82
N SER A 62 -18.60 -10.19 4.75
CA SER A 62 -17.80 -10.61 5.90
C SER A 62 -16.57 -9.74 6.16
N GLU A 63 -16.25 -8.81 5.27
CA GLU A 63 -15.12 -7.88 5.40
C GLU A 63 -15.57 -6.51 5.91
N LEU A 64 -15.02 -6.08 7.04
CA LEU A 64 -15.13 -4.72 7.54
C LEU A 64 -13.85 -3.96 7.20
N VAL A 65 -13.90 -3.28 6.07
CA VAL A 65 -12.80 -2.43 5.58
C VAL A 65 -12.90 -0.98 6.07
N ASN A 66 -13.96 -0.60 6.81
CA ASN A 66 -14.15 0.78 7.19
C ASN A 66 -13.05 1.25 8.16
N ASP A 67 -12.37 2.36 7.85
CA ASP A 67 -11.28 2.91 8.68
C ASP A 67 -10.21 1.83 9.02
N GLN A 68 -9.84 1.00 8.03
CA GLN A 68 -8.91 -0.14 8.21
C GLN A 68 -7.45 0.27 8.46
N TRP A 69 -7.12 1.53 8.22
CA TRP A 69 -5.78 2.13 8.40
C TRP A 69 -4.71 1.57 7.46
N LEU A 70 -5.02 1.43 6.18
CA LEU A 70 -3.99 1.07 5.21
C LEU A 70 -2.89 2.14 5.16
N GLY A 71 -1.64 1.69 5.27
CA GLY A 71 -0.48 2.59 5.33
C GLY A 71 -0.12 3.02 6.76
N VAL A 72 -0.75 2.47 7.80
CA VAL A 72 -0.28 2.70 9.20
C VAL A 72 1.14 2.20 9.40
N THR A 73 1.54 1.19 8.65
CA THR A 73 2.90 0.69 8.60
C THR A 73 3.28 0.49 7.14
N VAL A 74 4.46 1.01 6.80
CA VAL A 74 5.04 0.94 5.45
C VAL A 74 6.49 0.52 5.62
N ALA A 75 6.89 -0.53 4.92
CA ALA A 75 8.26 -1.02 4.93
C ALA A 75 8.74 -1.30 3.51
N SER A 76 10.03 -1.02 3.26
CA SER A 76 10.69 -1.26 1.98
C SER A 76 11.90 -2.15 2.23
N GLN A 77 12.12 -3.13 1.35
CA GLN A 77 13.33 -3.96 1.37
C GLN A 77 14.56 -3.26 0.77
N GLY A 78 14.41 -2.03 0.25
CA GLY A 78 15.48 -1.24 -0.34
C GLY A 78 15.50 -1.31 -1.86
N SER A 79 16.69 -1.13 -2.45
CA SER A 79 16.88 -0.99 -3.89
C SER A 79 16.49 -2.23 -4.69
N GLY A 80 15.67 -2.05 -5.73
CA GLY A 80 15.26 -3.10 -6.67
C GLY A 80 14.45 -4.24 -6.06
N LYS A 81 13.87 -4.03 -4.88
CA LYS A 81 13.15 -5.05 -4.10
C LYS A 81 11.72 -4.62 -3.82
N LYS A 82 10.97 -5.46 -3.10
CA LYS A 82 9.57 -5.22 -2.79
C LYS A 82 9.38 -4.22 -1.65
N ALA A 83 8.16 -3.70 -1.56
CA ALA A 83 7.68 -2.94 -0.41
C ALA A 83 6.37 -3.55 0.12
N VAL A 84 5.98 -3.19 1.33
CA VAL A 84 4.74 -3.64 1.96
C VAL A 84 4.07 -2.50 2.70
N ALA A 85 2.74 -2.46 2.65
CA ALA A 85 1.93 -1.60 3.49
C ALA A 85 0.83 -2.39 4.18
N CYS A 86 0.57 -2.11 5.46
CA CYS A 86 -0.38 -2.86 6.26
C CYS A 86 -1.56 -1.99 6.72
N ALA A 87 -2.67 -2.65 6.98
CA ALA A 87 -3.94 -2.14 7.50
C ALA A 87 -4.30 -2.96 8.74
N HIS A 88 -3.95 -2.47 9.93
CA HIS A 88 -4.09 -3.23 11.17
C HIS A 88 -5.54 -3.37 11.65
N ARG A 89 -6.44 -2.49 11.20
CA ARG A 89 -7.86 -2.49 11.62
C ARG A 89 -8.78 -3.23 10.64
N TYR A 90 -8.22 -3.86 9.63
CA TYR A 90 -9.00 -4.74 8.77
C TYR A 90 -9.53 -5.92 9.58
N ILE A 91 -10.84 -6.15 9.48
CA ILE A 91 -11.55 -7.24 10.16
C ILE A 91 -12.23 -8.10 9.09
N LYS A 92 -12.14 -9.41 9.26
CA LYS A 92 -12.80 -10.40 8.42
C LYS A 92 -13.40 -11.48 9.31
N ASP A 93 -14.63 -11.89 9.03
CA ASP A 93 -15.33 -12.95 9.78
C ASP A 93 -15.37 -12.67 11.32
N ASN A 94 -15.55 -11.40 11.68
CA ASN A 94 -15.51 -10.88 13.07
C ASN A 94 -14.16 -11.05 13.79
N ALA A 95 -13.08 -11.39 13.07
CA ALA A 95 -11.73 -11.46 13.60
C ALA A 95 -10.89 -10.26 13.13
N ALA A 96 -10.19 -9.62 14.06
CA ALA A 96 -9.24 -8.53 13.76
C ALA A 96 -7.92 -9.11 13.23
N LEU A 97 -7.93 -9.56 11.98
CA LEU A 97 -6.78 -10.23 11.35
C LEU A 97 -5.71 -9.23 10.88
N GLY A 98 -6.13 -8.00 10.55
CA GLY A 98 -5.33 -7.08 9.76
C GLY A 98 -5.09 -7.61 8.35
N ARG A 99 -4.50 -6.79 7.49
CA ARG A 99 -4.04 -7.22 6.17
C ARG A 99 -2.82 -6.43 5.75
N CYS A 100 -2.03 -6.99 4.84
CA CYS A 100 -0.93 -6.28 4.21
C CYS A 100 -1.00 -6.45 2.69
N VAL A 101 -0.52 -5.44 1.97
CA VAL A 101 -0.38 -5.41 0.52
C VAL A 101 1.10 -5.34 0.19
N VAL A 102 1.57 -6.26 -0.63
CA VAL A 102 2.94 -6.29 -1.13
C VAL A 102 2.98 -5.57 -2.48
N PHE A 103 4.05 -4.81 -2.70
CA PHE A 103 4.32 -4.09 -3.93
C PHE A 103 5.61 -4.60 -4.56
N THR A 104 5.66 -4.63 -5.89
CA THR A 104 6.86 -4.95 -6.67
C THR A 104 7.92 -3.84 -6.54
N GLN A 105 9.06 -4.01 -7.20
CA GLN A 105 10.12 -3.00 -7.18
C GLN A 105 9.76 -1.73 -7.96
N GLU A 106 8.84 -1.82 -8.91
CA GLU A 106 8.25 -0.69 -9.63
C GLU A 106 7.07 -0.07 -8.87
N LEU A 107 6.79 -0.55 -7.65
CA LEU A 107 5.67 -0.14 -6.80
C LEU A 107 4.29 -0.44 -7.42
N GLY A 108 4.23 -1.40 -8.34
CA GLY A 108 2.98 -2.03 -8.76
C GLY A 108 2.49 -3.02 -7.70
N GLN A 109 1.20 -3.30 -7.64
CA GLN A 109 0.67 -4.31 -6.72
C GLN A 109 1.24 -5.69 -7.07
N ASP A 110 1.80 -6.37 -6.07
CA ASP A 110 2.16 -7.77 -6.18
C ASP A 110 0.94 -8.60 -5.80
N VAL A 111 0.35 -9.31 -6.78
CA VAL A 111 -0.87 -10.13 -6.60
C VAL A 111 -0.58 -11.41 -5.79
N SER A 112 0.64 -11.60 -5.29
CA SER A 112 0.89 -12.60 -4.26
C SER A 112 0.08 -12.25 -3.00
N HIS A 113 -0.97 -13.04 -2.75
CA HIS A 113 -1.82 -12.90 -1.56
C HIS A 113 -0.99 -13.12 -0.28
N PHE A 114 -0.49 -12.04 0.31
CA PHE A 114 0.17 -12.08 1.62
C PHE A 114 -0.86 -11.87 2.74
N ARG A 115 -1.48 -12.97 3.17
CA ARG A 115 -2.47 -13.01 4.25
C ARG A 115 -2.01 -13.98 5.34
N PRO A 116 -1.00 -13.61 6.15
CA PRO A 116 -0.40 -14.52 7.11
C PRO A 116 -1.33 -14.93 8.26
N CYS A 117 -2.41 -14.16 8.50
CA CYS A 117 -3.38 -14.39 9.57
C CYS A 117 -4.70 -15.01 9.09
N GLU A 118 -4.86 -15.27 7.78
CA GLU A 118 -6.03 -15.96 7.21
C GLU A 118 -5.76 -17.46 7.00
#